data_AF-A0A2S8AEC3-F1
#
_entry.id   AF-A0A2S8AEC3-F1
#
_cell.length_a   1.000
_cell.length_b   1.000
_cell.length_c   1.000
_cell.angle_alpha   90.00
_cell.angle_beta   90.00
_cell.angle_gamma   90.00
#
_symmetry.space_group_name_H-M   'P 1'
#
loop_
_entity.id
_entity.type
_entity.pdbx_description
1 polymer ?
#
loop_
_entity_poly.entity_id
_entity_poly.type
_entity_poly.pdbx_seq_one_letter_code
_entity_poly.pdbx_strand_id
1 'polypeptide(L)'
;MLKLQIAQNQRFCFPKEDSAPKNPKIYFIPKPKCLGIDSMGEFTSAFKLSNQFLDETGKPVPYIHIANTLAEAFNFTFGDAYKSKSRVFNRKTCNLTNALDY
;
A
#
# COMPACT_ATOMS: atom_id res chain seq x y z
N MET A 1 -4.98 15.70 4.78
CA MET A 1 -4.70 15.45 3.34
C MET A 1 -3.33 14.79 3.24
N LEU A 2 -3.29 13.46 3.20
CA LEU A 2 -2.02 12.71 3.16
C LEU A 2 -1.37 12.86 1.78
N LYS A 3 -0.13 13.37 1.74
CA LYS A 3 0.75 13.32 0.56
C LYS A 3 1.38 11.94 0.51
N LEU A 4 0.87 11.08 -0.35
CA LEU A 4 1.55 9.83 -0.70
C LEU A 4 2.77 10.19 -1.57
N GLN A 5 3.94 10.37 -0.96
CA GLN A 5 5.19 10.45 -1.70
C GLN A 5 5.64 9.03 -2.02
N ILE A 6 5.32 8.58 -3.24
CA ILE A 6 5.89 7.34 -3.77
C ILE A 6 7.37 7.64 -4.05
N ALA A 7 8.28 7.15 -3.21
CA ALA A 7 9.70 7.14 -3.51
C ALA A 7 9.93 6.17 -4.68
N GLN A 8 10.08 6.68 -5.89
CA GLN A 8 10.44 5.88 -7.05
C GLN A 8 11.89 5.43 -6.93
N ASN A 9 12.13 4.34 -6.20
CA ASN A 9 13.38 3.60 -6.25
C ASN A 9 13.41 2.70 -7.49
N GLN A 10 13.51 3.29 -8.68
CA GLN A 10 13.97 2.60 -9.87
C GLN A 10 14.94 3.51 -10.63
N ARG A 11 16.21 3.09 -10.69
CA ARG A 11 17.22 3.64 -11.60
C ARG A 11 16.77 3.36 -13.03
N PHE A 12 16.01 4.27 -13.63
CA PHE A 12 15.86 4.35 -15.06
C PHE A 12 16.89 5.33 -15.62
N CYS A 13 17.85 4.81 -16.38
CA CYS A 13 18.63 5.64 -17.30
C CYS A 13 17.67 6.08 -18.42
N PHE A 14 17.18 7.31 -18.35
CA PHE A 14 16.52 7.93 -19.49
C PHE A 14 17.59 8.53 -20.41
N PRO A 15 17.48 8.39 -21.75
CA PRO A 15 18.33 9.14 -22.66
C PRO A 15 18.10 10.64 -22.42
N LYS A 16 19.18 11.42 -22.49
CA LYS A 16 19.11 12.88 -22.42
C LYS A 16 18.39 13.40 -23.66
N GLU A 17 17.19 13.93 -23.48
CA GLU A 17 16.63 14.90 -24.41
C GLU A 17 16.25 16.18 -23.67
N ASP A 18 16.73 17.29 -24.23
CA ASP A 18 16.56 18.66 -23.78
C ASP A 18 15.12 19.12 -23.96
N SER A 19 14.28 18.95 -22.94
CA SER A 19 13.21 19.87 -22.55
C SER A 19 12.59 19.33 -21.26
N ALA A 20 12.48 20.17 -20.24
CA ALA A 20 12.04 19.75 -18.91
C ALA A 20 10.74 18.94 -18.97
N PRO A 21 10.70 17.68 -18.50
CA PRO A 21 9.46 16.92 -18.49
C PRO A 21 8.52 17.59 -17.48
N LYS A 22 7.41 18.15 -17.97
CA LYS A 22 6.27 18.50 -17.13
C LYS A 22 5.72 17.19 -16.57
N ASN A 23 6.23 16.78 -15.41
CA ASN A 23 5.77 15.58 -14.72
C ASN A 23 4.24 15.63 -14.61
N PRO A 24 3.52 14.62 -15.13
CA PRO A 24 2.07 14.61 -15.03
C PRO A 24 1.67 14.56 -13.55
N LYS A 25 0.69 15.39 -13.16
CA LYS A 25 0.08 15.28 -11.83
C LYS A 25 -0.76 14.00 -11.79
N ILE A 26 -0.29 12.99 -11.07
CA ILE A 26 -0.99 11.72 -10.89
C ILE A 26 -1.88 11.83 -9.64
N TYR A 27 -3.15 11.45 -9.77
CA TYR A 27 -4.11 11.41 -8.67
C TYR A 27 -4.58 9.96 -8.48
N PHE A 28 -4.65 9.52 -7.21
CA PHE A 28 -5.24 8.24 -6.85
C PHE A 28 -6.59 8.50 -6.18
N ILE A 29 -7.68 8.09 -6.84
CA ILE A 29 -9.04 8.20 -6.32
C ILE A 29 -9.62 6.78 -6.27
N PRO A 30 -9.49 6.08 -5.12
CA PRO A 30 -9.97 4.71 -5.01
C PRO A 30 -11.50 4.66 -5.10
N LYS A 31 -12.02 3.65 -5.79
CA LYS A 31 -13.45 3.31 -5.82
C LYS A 31 -13.64 1.94 -5.16
N PRO A 32 -13.90 1.88 -3.84
CA PRO A 32 -13.86 0.64 -3.07
C PRO A 32 -15.07 -0.29 -3.28
N LYS A 33 -15.90 -0.10 -4.33
CA LYS A 33 -17.04 -0.99 -4.59
C LYS A 33 -16.52 -2.43 -4.68
N CYS A 34 -16.77 -3.22 -3.63
CA CYS A 34 -16.34 -4.62 -3.43
C CYS A 34 -14.96 -4.86 -2.77
N LEU A 35 -14.26 -3.85 -2.23
CA LEU A 35 -13.07 -4.09 -1.40
C LEU A 35 -13.49 -4.47 0.03
N GLY A 36 -13.29 -5.75 0.38
CA GLY A 36 -13.59 -6.29 1.70
C GLY A 36 -12.49 -6.01 2.73
N ILE A 37 -12.80 -6.23 4.01
CA ILE A 37 -11.87 -6.07 5.14
C ILE A 37 -10.59 -6.91 4.94
N ASP A 38 -10.72 -8.10 4.38
CA ASP A 38 -9.58 -9.01 4.18
C ASP A 38 -8.68 -8.56 3.03
N SER A 39 -9.25 -8.03 1.94
CA SER A 39 -8.47 -7.43 0.85
C SER A 39 -7.68 -6.21 1.34
N MET A 40 -8.29 -5.38 2.20
CA MET A 40 -7.59 -4.25 2.81
C MET A 40 -6.50 -4.71 3.79
N GLY A 41 -6.71 -5.83 4.49
CA GLY A 41 -5.69 -6.47 5.32
C GLY A 41 -4.51 -7.01 4.51
N GLU A 42 -4.78 -7.53 3.32
CA GLU A 42 -3.76 -7.99 2.38
C GLU A 42 -2.91 -6.83 1.85
N PHE A 43 -3.52 -5.72 1.43
CA PHE A 43 -2.77 -4.50 1.08
C PHE A 43 -1.91 -3.98 2.23
N THR A 44 -2.48 -3.89 3.43
CA THR A 44 -1.73 -3.43 4.60
C THR A 44 -0.55 -4.34 4.90
N SER A 45 -0.74 -5.66 4.78
CA SER A 45 0.31 -6.66 5.01
C SER A 45 1.40 -6.58 3.95
N ALA A 46 1.03 -6.46 2.67
CA ALA A 46 1.97 -6.30 1.56
C ALA A 46 2.83 -5.03 1.72
N PHE A 47 2.22 -3.90 2.07
CA PHE A 47 2.96 -2.66 2.33
C PHE A 47 3.84 -2.73 3.57
N LYS A 48 3.40 -3.44 4.61
CA LYS A 48 4.23 -3.64 5.79
C LYS A 48 5.45 -4.51 5.49
N LEU A 49 5.27 -5.59 4.72
CA LEU A 49 6.34 -6.50 4.33
C LEU A 49 7.31 -5.87 3.34
N SER A 50 6.84 -4.96 2.48
CA SER A 50 7.69 -4.27 1.52
C SER A 50 8.63 -3.24 2.17
N ASN A 51 8.39 -2.84 3.42
CA ASN A 51 9.11 -1.77 4.12
C ASN A 51 9.19 -0.44 3.34
N GLN A 52 8.23 -0.19 2.45
CA GLN A 52 8.19 1.04 1.63
C GLN A 52 7.55 2.22 2.37
N PHE A 53 6.90 1.97 3.51
CA PHE A 53 6.33 3.01 4.37
C PHE A 53 7.27 3.25 5.54
N LEU A 54 7.96 4.39 5.49
CA LEU A 54 8.89 4.85 6.51
C LEU A 54 8.32 6.09 7.21
N ASP A 55 8.64 6.25 8.50
CA ASP A 55 8.36 7.48 9.24
C ASP A 55 9.36 8.59 8.86
N GLU A 56 9.22 9.78 9.46
CA GLU A 56 10.14 10.90 9.24
C GLU A 56 11.60 10.59 9.62
N THR A 57 11.84 9.54 10.41
CA THR A 57 13.19 9.09 10.82
C THR A 57 13.75 8.01 9.90
N GLY A 58 12.99 7.59 8.87
CA GLY A 58 13.36 6.52 7.96
C GLY A 58 13.12 5.11 8.51
N LYS A 59 12.36 4.95 9.59
CA LYS A 59 12.07 3.62 10.18
C LYS A 59 10.76 3.05 9.64
N PRO A 60 10.66 1.72 9.48
CA PRO A 60 9.43 1.08 9.01
C PRO A 60 8.24 1.37 9.92
N VAL A 61 7.18 1.92 9.32
CA VAL A 61 5.96 2.31 10.03
C VAL A 61 5.24 1.06 10.58
N PRO A 62 4.65 1.12 11.80
CA PRO A 62 3.88 -0.01 12.33
C PRO A 62 2.63 -0.30 11.49
N TYR A 63 2.22 -1.58 11.45
CA TYR A 63 1.09 -2.05 10.64
C TYR A 63 -0.20 -1.21 10.80
N ILE A 64 -0.54 -0.82 12.03
CA ILE A 64 -1.77 -0.09 12.33
C ILE A 64 -1.82 1.29 11.68
N HIS A 65 -0.68 1.97 11.52
CA HIS A 65 -0.63 3.28 10.87
C HIS A 65 -0.86 3.14 9.36
N ILE A 66 -0.33 2.08 8.74
CA ILE A 66 -0.59 1.75 7.33
C ILE A 66 -2.08 1.42 7.15
N ALA A 67 -2.66 0.63 8.05
CA ALA A 67 -4.09 0.30 8.03
C ALA A 67 -4.97 1.55 8.11
N ASN A 68 -4.69 2.44 9.07
CA ASN A 68 -5.46 3.67 9.24
C ASN A 68 -5.34 4.59 8.02
N THR A 69 -4.15 4.72 7.45
CA THR A 69 -3.92 5.51 6.23
C THR A 69 -4.73 4.97 5.05
N LEU A 70 -4.76 3.64 4.89
CA LEU A 70 -5.55 2.99 3.85
C LEU A 70 -7.06 3.10 4.10
N ALA A 71 -7.50 3.00 5.35
CA ALA A 71 -8.89 3.21 5.74
C ALA A 71 -9.36 4.63 5.35
N GLU A 72 -8.57 5.65 5.65
CA GLU A 72 -8.84 7.03 5.24
C GLU A 72 -8.86 7.17 3.72
N ALA A 73 -7.83 6.67 3.03
CA ALA A 73 -7.70 6.79 1.59
C ALA A 73 -8.88 6.16 0.83
N PHE A 74 -9.37 5.01 1.29
CA PHE A 74 -10.47 4.28 0.67
C PHE A 74 -11.84 4.60 1.29
N ASN A 75 -11.94 5.53 2.24
CA ASN A 75 -13.15 5.81 3.01
C ASN A 75 -13.81 4.53 3.56
N PHE A 76 -13.01 3.74 4.27
CA PHE A 76 -13.31 2.39 4.71
C PHE A 76 -13.04 2.23 6.22
N THR A 77 -13.60 1.20 6.87
CA THR A 77 -13.32 0.90 8.29
C THR A 77 -12.91 -0.57 8.48
N PHE A 78 -11.78 -0.81 9.13
CA PHE A 78 -11.28 -2.17 9.38
C PHE A 78 -12.03 -2.92 10.47
N GLY A 79 -12.67 -2.19 11.40
CA GLY A 79 -13.07 -2.73 12.70
C GLY A 79 -11.84 -3.13 13.52
N ASP A 80 -11.32 -4.33 13.28
CA ASP A 80 -10.07 -4.84 13.86
C ASP A 80 -9.09 -5.24 12.75
N ALA A 81 -8.12 -4.36 12.52
CA ALA A 81 -7.11 -4.54 11.49
C ALA A 81 -6.20 -5.75 11.74
N TYR A 82 -5.99 -6.16 12.99
CA TYR A 82 -5.18 -7.33 13.34
C TYR A 82 -5.95 -8.63 13.15
N LYS A 83 -7.26 -8.65 13.37
CA LYS A 83 -8.10 -9.78 12.95
C LYS A 83 -8.07 -9.96 11.43
N SER A 84 -8.16 -8.87 10.68
CA SER A 84 -7.98 -8.93 9.21
C SER A 84 -6.63 -9.52 8.83
N LYS A 85 -5.54 -9.01 9.44
CA LYS A 85 -4.19 -9.55 9.28
C LYS A 85 -4.17 -11.07 9.56
N SER A 86 -4.67 -11.49 10.71
CA SER A 86 -4.72 -12.89 11.12
C SER A 86 -5.49 -13.76 10.11
N ARG A 87 -6.64 -13.31 9.61
CA ARG A 87 -7.41 -14.03 8.58
C ARG A 87 -6.65 -14.18 7.27
N VAL A 88 -5.91 -13.13 6.85
CA VAL A 88 -5.06 -13.18 5.65
C VAL A 88 -3.97 -14.24 5.78
N PHE A 89 -3.29 -14.34 6.93
CA PHE A 89 -2.24 -15.34 7.15
C PHE A 89 -2.77 -16.74 7.45
N ASN A 90 -3.99 -16.86 7.98
CA ASN A 90 -4.63 -18.15 8.31
C ASN A 90 -5.52 -18.69 7.18
N ARG A 91 -5.61 -18.02 6.03
CA ARG A 91 -6.38 -18.55 4.89
C ARG A 91 -5.70 -19.81 4.35
N LYS A 92 -6.51 -20.78 3.91
CA LYS A 92 -5.99 -22.01 3.27
C LYS A 92 -5.08 -21.62 2.09
N THR A 93 -3.98 -22.34 1.91
CA THR A 93 -2.98 -22.13 0.85
C THR A 93 -3.61 -22.07 -0.55
N CYS A 94 -4.73 -22.76 -0.78
CA CYS A 94 -5.44 -22.76 -2.06
C CYS A 94 -6.25 -21.48 -2.39
N ASN A 95 -6.33 -20.51 -1.48
CA ASN A 95 -6.97 -19.20 -1.69
C ASN A 95 -5.95 -18.04 -1.68
N LEU A 96 -4.66 -18.33 -1.88
CA LEU A 96 -3.64 -17.30 -2.03
C LEU A 96 -3.80 -16.64 -3.40
N THR A 97 -4.11 -15.35 -3.42
CA THR A 97 -3.64 -14.48 -4.50
C THR A 97 -2.12 -14.57 -4.48
N ASN A 98 -1.51 -15.04 -5.58
CA ASN A 98 -0.07 -15.35 -5.77
C ASN A 98 0.91 -14.18 -5.49
N ALA A 99 0.48 -13.09 -4.85
CA ALA A 99 1.28 -11.91 -4.57
C ALA A 99 2.19 -12.06 -3.33
N LEU A 100 2.01 -13.12 -2.53
CA LEU A 100 2.76 -13.34 -1.27
C LEU A 100 3.56 -14.65 -1.23
N ASP A 101 3.53 -15.45 -2.29
CA ASP A 101 4.39 -16.62 -2.42
C ASP A 101 5.77 -16.16 -2.92
N TYR A 102 6.77 -16.17 -2.03
CA TYR A 102 8.16 -15.85 -2.31
C TYR A 102 9.06 -16.99 -1.82
#